data_AF-A0A0G1DQM5-F1
#
_entry.id   AF-A0A0G1DQM5-F1
#
_cell.length_a   1.000
_cell.length_b   1.000
_cell.length_c   1.000
_cell.angle_alpha   90.00
_cell.angle_beta   90.00
_cell.angle_gamma   90.00
#
_symmetry.space_group_name_H-M   'P 1'
#
loop_
_entity.id
_entity.type
_entity.pdbx_description
1 polymer ?
#
loop_
_entity_poly.entity_id
_entity_poly.type
_entity_poly.pdbx_seq_one_letter_code
_entity_poly.pdbx_strand_id
1 'polypeptide(L)'
;MIPRAKKNLHECAYHLDKMVSANHLEDLEISFAAFVNSARSVTFILQKEYKDNESFLNWYGNSDFYKDGRWIGKIEEPKDSKIYQMAHDELCKFFVTLRNQITKEGINGFVCNTRISSFNSSSDLIDRPPNSSIQIGGNGIYYLVGEKTSKEDRIPARTRAKITTEVFIKDTPSVHLGISIPDSDRHIIGLSVRYYEYLKSLVEEWTGIINKS
;
A
#
# COMPACT_ATOMS: atom_id res chain seq x y z
N MET A 1 -14.05 -19.96 13.51
CA MET A 1 -12.81 -19.71 12.75
C MET A 1 -13.16 -18.84 11.54
N ILE A 2 -12.46 -17.74 11.27
CA ILE A 2 -12.74 -16.80 10.16
C ILE A 2 -11.78 -17.08 8.99
N PRO A 3 -12.09 -18.00 8.06
CA PRO A 3 -11.08 -18.51 7.14
C PRO A 3 -10.71 -17.49 6.07
N ARG A 4 -11.68 -16.64 5.67
CA ARG A 4 -11.49 -15.71 4.53
C ARG A 4 -10.72 -14.45 4.90
N ALA A 5 -11.00 -13.83 6.04
CA ALA A 5 -10.24 -12.68 6.52
C ALA A 5 -8.78 -13.07 6.81
N LYS A 6 -8.55 -14.25 7.43
CA LYS A 6 -7.21 -14.81 7.63
C LYS A 6 -6.47 -15.08 6.31
N LYS A 7 -7.15 -15.64 5.31
CA LYS A 7 -6.56 -15.82 3.98
C LYS A 7 -6.07 -14.50 3.38
N ASN A 8 -6.89 -13.44 3.44
CA ASN A 8 -6.50 -12.13 2.92
C ASN A 8 -5.37 -11.49 3.74
N LEU A 9 -5.32 -11.71 5.05
CA LEU A 9 -4.17 -11.34 5.88
C LEU A 9 -2.88 -12.03 5.44
N HIS A 10 -2.94 -13.32 5.09
CA HIS A 10 -1.78 -14.03 4.53
C HIS A 10 -1.37 -13.47 3.17
N GLU A 11 -2.32 -13.08 2.33
CA GLU A 11 -2.04 -12.39 1.06
C GLU A 11 -1.39 -11.02 1.31
N CYS A 12 -1.88 -10.24 2.29
CA CYS A 12 -1.22 -8.99 2.70
C CYS A 12 0.23 -9.21 3.13
N ALA A 13 0.46 -10.19 4.00
CA ALA A 13 1.81 -10.52 4.47
C ALA A 13 2.73 -10.91 3.32
N TYR A 14 2.24 -11.75 2.40
CA TYR A 14 2.98 -12.14 1.20
C TYR A 14 3.39 -10.94 0.35
N HIS A 15 2.48 -10.00 0.10
CA HIS A 15 2.79 -8.81 -0.69
C HIS A 15 3.74 -7.85 0.06
N LEU A 16 3.62 -7.75 1.38
CA LEU A 16 4.56 -7.00 2.21
C LEU A 16 5.98 -7.58 2.13
N ASP A 17 6.13 -8.90 2.22
CA ASP A 17 7.42 -9.58 2.06
C ASP A 17 8.01 -9.31 0.66
N LYS A 18 7.16 -9.31 -0.38
CA LYS A 18 7.59 -8.96 -1.74
C LYS A 18 8.07 -7.52 -1.84
N MET A 19 7.40 -6.57 -1.20
CA MET A 19 7.86 -5.17 -1.12
C MET A 19 9.23 -5.06 -0.46
N VAL A 20 9.45 -5.77 0.65
CA VAL A 20 10.74 -5.77 1.36
C VAL A 20 11.87 -6.34 0.49
N SER A 21 11.56 -7.35 -0.32
CA SER A 21 12.52 -8.00 -1.22
C SER A 21 12.69 -7.32 -2.58
N ALA A 22 11.95 -6.25 -2.86
CA ALA A 22 11.94 -5.60 -4.16
C ALA A 22 13.27 -4.89 -4.44
N ASN A 23 13.91 -5.24 -5.55
CA ASN A 23 15.17 -4.62 -5.99
C ASN A 23 14.95 -3.56 -7.08
N HIS A 24 13.72 -3.46 -7.58
CA HIS A 24 13.32 -2.54 -8.63
C HIS A 24 12.03 -1.80 -8.21
N LEU A 25 11.88 -0.57 -8.70
CA LEU A 25 10.74 0.27 -8.37
C LEU A 25 9.44 -0.38 -8.86
N GLU A 26 9.43 -0.93 -10.07
CA GLU A 26 8.24 -1.54 -10.66
C GLU A 26 7.74 -2.73 -9.80
N ASP A 27 8.68 -3.53 -9.29
CA ASP A 27 8.35 -4.66 -8.40
C ASP A 27 7.76 -4.17 -7.07
N LEU A 28 8.31 -3.08 -6.52
CA LEU A 28 7.80 -2.42 -5.31
C LEU A 28 6.39 -1.87 -5.55
N GLU A 29 6.17 -1.20 -6.68
CA GLU A 29 4.87 -0.61 -7.05
C GLU A 29 3.79 -1.68 -7.22
N ILE A 30 4.09 -2.75 -7.96
CA ILE A 30 3.17 -3.88 -8.17
C ILE A 30 2.83 -4.53 -6.83
N SER A 31 3.86 -4.81 -6.02
CA SER A 31 3.67 -5.45 -4.71
C SER A 31 2.91 -4.55 -3.75
N PHE A 32 3.16 -3.25 -3.78
CA PHE A 32 2.46 -2.26 -2.97
C PHE A 32 0.98 -2.13 -3.36
N ALA A 33 0.67 -2.02 -4.66
CA ALA A 33 -0.71 -1.99 -5.14
C ALA A 33 -1.47 -3.26 -4.72
N ALA A 34 -0.83 -4.43 -4.81
CA ALA A 34 -1.40 -5.69 -4.35
C ALA A 34 -1.59 -5.73 -2.82
N PHE A 35 -0.64 -5.20 -2.05
CA PHE A 35 -0.76 -5.05 -0.60
C PHE A 35 -1.98 -4.19 -0.22
N VAL A 36 -2.13 -3.01 -0.80
CA VAL A 36 -3.24 -2.09 -0.48
C VAL A 36 -4.61 -2.71 -0.84
N ASN A 37 -4.69 -3.45 -1.95
CA ASN A 37 -5.92 -4.14 -2.36
C ASN A 37 -6.28 -5.32 -1.46
N SER A 38 -5.30 -6.13 -1.07
CA SER A 38 -5.51 -7.24 -0.13
C SER A 38 -5.89 -6.70 1.27
N ALA A 39 -5.25 -5.62 1.71
CA ALA A 39 -5.51 -4.97 3.00
C ALA A 39 -6.97 -4.49 3.12
N ARG A 40 -7.51 -3.87 2.07
CA ARG A 40 -8.95 -3.53 1.99
C ARG A 40 -9.84 -4.78 2.08
N SER A 41 -9.43 -5.86 1.44
CA SER A 41 -10.25 -7.07 1.40
C SER A 41 -10.40 -7.70 2.78
N VAL A 42 -9.42 -7.55 3.67
CA VAL A 42 -9.52 -7.97 5.09
C VAL A 42 -10.70 -7.30 5.79
N THR A 43 -10.76 -5.96 5.80
CA THR A 43 -11.83 -5.21 6.49
C THR A 43 -13.19 -5.38 5.80
N PHE A 44 -13.21 -5.44 4.47
CA PHE A 44 -14.44 -5.67 3.72
C PHE A 44 -15.05 -7.05 4.00
N ILE A 45 -14.23 -8.09 4.09
CA ILE A 45 -14.71 -9.44 4.39
C ILE A 45 -15.28 -9.50 5.81
N LEU A 46 -14.61 -8.90 6.79
CA LEU A 46 -15.12 -8.81 8.16
C LEU A 46 -16.52 -8.15 8.18
N GLN A 47 -16.65 -6.97 7.57
CA GLN A 47 -17.92 -6.27 7.47
C GLN A 47 -18.99 -7.10 6.78
N LYS A 48 -18.67 -7.73 5.64
CA LYS A 48 -19.63 -8.47 4.83
C LYS A 48 -20.09 -9.77 5.50
N GLU A 49 -19.19 -10.51 6.14
CA GLU A 49 -19.51 -11.80 6.77
C GLU A 49 -20.28 -11.64 8.07
N TYR A 50 -20.08 -10.52 8.78
CA TYR A 50 -20.62 -10.31 10.13
C TYR A 50 -21.59 -9.13 10.25
N LYS A 51 -22.08 -8.59 9.12
CA LYS A 51 -23.04 -7.46 9.09
C LYS A 51 -24.31 -7.68 9.92
N ASP A 52 -24.74 -8.93 10.10
CA ASP A 52 -25.96 -9.27 10.84
C ASP A 52 -25.65 -9.78 12.26
N ASN A 53 -24.38 -9.78 12.69
CA ASN A 53 -23.97 -10.22 14.02
C ASN A 53 -23.93 -9.05 15.00
N GLU A 54 -24.81 -9.05 16.01
CA GLU A 54 -24.91 -7.94 16.98
C GLU A 54 -23.60 -7.69 17.75
N SER A 55 -22.88 -8.75 18.14
CA SER A 55 -21.60 -8.61 18.83
C SER A 55 -20.53 -7.96 17.93
N PHE A 56 -20.56 -8.28 16.62
CA PHE A 56 -19.71 -7.63 15.64
C PHE A 56 -20.08 -6.16 15.48
N LEU A 57 -21.37 -5.84 15.34
CA LEU A 57 -21.83 -4.47 15.18
C LEU A 57 -21.47 -3.60 16.39
N ASN A 58 -21.55 -4.17 17.61
CA ASN A 58 -21.15 -3.49 18.84
C ASN A 58 -19.63 -3.25 18.92
N TRP A 59 -18.81 -4.21 18.48
CA TRP A 59 -17.34 -4.09 18.52
C TRP A 59 -16.78 -3.26 17.36
N TYR A 60 -17.20 -3.57 16.14
CA TYR A 60 -16.66 -3.00 14.91
C TYR A 60 -17.32 -1.66 14.56
N GLY A 61 -18.61 -1.49 14.86
CA GLY A 61 -19.46 -0.40 14.37
C GLY A 61 -20.33 -0.83 13.20
N ASN A 62 -21.45 -0.14 12.96
CA ASN A 62 -22.40 -0.49 11.91
C ASN A 62 -21.98 0.11 10.55
N SER A 63 -21.82 -0.71 9.52
CA SER A 63 -21.46 -0.24 8.18
C SER A 63 -22.53 0.64 7.50
N ASP A 64 -23.78 0.62 7.99
CA ASP A 64 -24.85 1.51 7.50
C ASP A 64 -24.54 3.00 7.71
N PHE A 65 -23.47 3.33 8.43
CA PHE A 65 -22.94 4.68 8.53
C PHE A 65 -22.16 5.14 7.29
N TYR A 66 -21.87 4.27 6.31
CA TYR A 66 -21.12 4.62 5.11
C TYR A 66 -21.87 4.27 3.82
N LYS A 67 -22.30 5.29 3.07
CA LYS A 67 -22.88 5.14 1.73
C LYS A 67 -21.95 5.76 0.69
N ASP A 68 -21.60 4.99 -0.33
CA ASP A 68 -20.68 5.40 -1.41
C ASP A 68 -19.31 5.91 -0.91
N GLY A 69 -18.83 5.35 0.21
CA GLY A 69 -17.56 5.74 0.84
C GLY A 69 -17.62 7.05 1.62
N ARG A 70 -18.81 7.59 1.92
CA ARG A 70 -19.01 8.78 2.76
C ARG A 70 -19.81 8.44 4.01
N TRP A 71 -19.39 9.01 5.13
CA TRP A 71 -20.11 8.92 6.40
C TRP A 71 -21.47 9.64 6.28
N ILE A 72 -22.57 8.96 6.55
CA ILE A 72 -23.95 9.47 6.41
C ILE A 72 -24.60 9.88 7.74
N GLY A 73 -23.89 9.72 8.86
CA GLY A 73 -24.03 10.54 10.07
C GLY A 73 -25.38 10.60 10.78
N LYS A 74 -26.26 9.61 10.61
CA LYS A 74 -27.60 9.65 11.22
C LYS A 74 -27.64 9.19 12.69
N ILE A 75 -26.57 8.59 13.21
CA ILE A 75 -26.43 8.22 14.63
C ILE A 75 -24.96 8.46 15.01
N GLU A 76 -24.70 9.04 16.17
CA GLU A 76 -23.33 9.16 16.69
C GLU A 76 -22.75 7.76 16.86
N GLU A 77 -21.75 7.45 16.05
CA GLU A 77 -21.04 6.19 16.11
C GLU A 77 -20.28 6.11 17.44
N PRO A 78 -20.30 4.97 18.16
CA PRO A 78 -19.56 4.84 19.40
C PRO A 78 -18.09 5.16 19.16
N LYS A 79 -17.53 6.09 19.93
CA LYS A 79 -16.13 6.51 19.82
C LYS A 79 -15.15 5.34 20.00
N ASP A 80 -15.61 4.29 20.67
CA ASP A 80 -14.80 3.09 20.94
C ASP A 80 -14.89 2.03 19.83
N SER A 81 -15.78 2.21 18.84
CA SER A 81 -15.91 1.26 17.71
C SER A 81 -14.67 1.27 16.81
N LYS A 82 -14.35 0.12 16.22
CA LYS A 82 -13.17 -0.01 15.34
C LYS A 82 -13.26 0.88 14.11
N ILE A 83 -14.44 1.01 13.52
CA ILE A 83 -14.64 1.85 12.35
C ILE A 83 -14.46 3.34 12.69
N TYR A 84 -14.89 3.80 13.87
CA TYR A 84 -14.60 5.17 14.34
C TYR A 84 -13.10 5.38 14.50
N GLN A 85 -12.39 4.43 15.12
CA GLN A 85 -10.93 4.48 15.27
C GLN A 85 -10.24 4.59 13.90
N MET A 86 -10.58 3.72 12.94
CA MET A 86 -10.03 3.77 11.58
C MET A 86 -10.36 5.07 10.84
N ALA A 87 -11.57 5.60 11.04
CA ALA A 87 -12.01 6.83 10.39
C ALA A 87 -11.28 8.07 10.91
N HIS A 88 -10.71 8.02 12.12
CA HIS A 88 -10.01 9.14 12.74
C HIS A 88 -8.48 8.99 12.71
N ASP A 89 -7.97 7.77 12.60
CA ASP A 89 -6.56 7.42 12.55
C ASP A 89 -5.86 7.93 11.27
N GLU A 90 -4.70 8.58 11.41
CA GLU A 90 -3.95 9.15 10.28
C GLU A 90 -3.43 8.06 9.34
N LEU A 91 -2.90 6.96 9.88
CA LEU A 91 -2.38 5.85 9.09
C LEU A 91 -3.48 5.19 8.25
N CYS A 92 -4.65 4.93 8.84
CA CYS A 92 -5.80 4.38 8.12
C CYS A 92 -6.29 5.32 7.02
N LYS A 93 -6.40 6.63 7.28
CA LYS A 93 -6.76 7.63 6.26
C LYS A 93 -5.74 7.66 5.12
N PHE A 94 -4.46 7.60 5.44
CA PHE A 94 -3.38 7.58 4.47
C PHE A 94 -3.52 6.38 3.50
N PHE A 95 -3.73 5.16 4.02
CA PHE A 95 -3.96 3.98 3.18
C PHE A 95 -5.26 4.03 2.38
N VAL A 96 -6.32 4.63 2.94
CA VAL A 96 -7.58 4.86 2.20
C VAL A 96 -7.37 5.81 1.01
N THR A 97 -6.60 6.88 1.20
CA THR A 97 -6.27 7.85 0.15
C THR A 97 -5.42 7.20 -0.94
N LEU A 98 -4.32 6.52 -0.57
CA LEU A 98 -3.45 5.82 -1.50
C LEU A 98 -4.21 4.77 -2.32
N ARG A 99 -5.06 3.98 -1.66
CA ARG A 99 -5.94 3.05 -2.35
C ARG A 99 -6.81 3.74 -3.39
N ASN A 100 -7.44 4.86 -3.03
CA ASN A 100 -8.31 5.57 -3.96
C ASN A 100 -7.53 6.07 -5.18
N GLN A 101 -6.29 6.55 -4.98
CA GLN A 101 -5.40 6.95 -6.07
C GLN A 101 -5.03 5.75 -6.96
N ILE A 102 -4.60 4.63 -6.37
CA ILE A 102 -4.23 3.42 -7.12
C ILE A 102 -5.43 2.87 -7.92
N THR A 103 -6.58 2.73 -7.27
CA THR A 103 -7.75 2.05 -7.85
C THR A 103 -8.54 2.91 -8.83
N LYS A 104 -8.57 4.24 -8.66
CA LYS A 104 -9.35 5.14 -9.50
C LYS A 104 -8.50 5.87 -10.54
N GLU A 105 -7.27 6.21 -10.20
CA GLU A 105 -6.41 7.08 -11.01
C GLU A 105 -5.24 6.32 -11.63
N GLY A 106 -4.95 5.09 -11.15
CA GLY A 106 -3.77 4.34 -11.59
C GLY A 106 -2.45 4.98 -11.14
N ILE A 107 -2.51 5.85 -10.12
CA ILE A 107 -1.37 6.62 -9.62
C ILE A 107 -0.92 6.01 -8.29
N ASN A 108 0.35 5.64 -8.19
CA ASN A 108 0.89 4.93 -7.01
C ASN A 108 1.41 5.85 -5.90
N GLY A 109 1.25 7.18 -6.03
CA GLY A 109 1.62 8.17 -4.99
C GLY A 109 3.13 8.29 -4.69
N PHE A 110 3.96 7.43 -5.29
CA PHE A 110 5.40 7.45 -5.12
C PHE A 110 6.05 8.65 -5.79
N VAL A 111 7.01 9.24 -5.08
CA VAL A 111 7.94 10.23 -5.63
C VAL A 111 9.31 9.60 -5.56
N CYS A 112 9.94 9.46 -6.73
CA CYS A 112 11.24 8.81 -6.84
C CYS A 112 12.33 9.87 -7.07
N ASN A 113 13.40 9.76 -6.29
CA ASN A 113 14.63 10.51 -6.49
C ASN A 113 15.71 9.53 -6.93
N THR A 114 16.24 9.71 -8.14
CA THR A 114 17.31 8.88 -8.65
C THR A 114 18.64 9.61 -8.48
N ARG A 115 19.53 9.04 -7.66
CA ARG A 115 20.91 9.51 -7.51
C ARG A 115 21.85 8.65 -8.36
N ILE A 116 22.51 9.29 -9.31
CA ILE A 116 23.57 8.66 -10.11
C ILE A 116 24.90 8.92 -9.39
N SER A 117 25.52 7.87 -8.83
CA SER A 117 26.75 8.03 -8.02
C SER A 117 27.99 8.28 -8.87
N SER A 118 28.01 7.82 -10.12
CA SER A 118 29.06 8.05 -11.09
C SER A 118 28.53 7.85 -12.51
N PHE A 119 29.04 8.61 -13.47
CA PHE A 119 28.82 8.32 -14.89
C PHE A 119 29.74 7.18 -15.34
N ASN A 120 29.24 6.33 -16.25
CA ASN A 120 29.91 5.11 -16.71
C ASN A 120 31.39 5.32 -17.06
N SER A 121 32.20 4.32 -16.75
CA SER A 121 33.52 4.09 -17.32
C SER A 121 33.41 3.37 -18.67
N SER A 122 34.49 3.35 -19.45
CA SER A 122 34.58 2.55 -20.69
C SER A 122 34.45 1.03 -20.47
N SER A 123 34.41 0.57 -19.22
CA SER A 123 34.24 -0.85 -18.84
C SER A 123 32.80 -1.25 -18.52
N ASP A 124 31.88 -0.29 -18.45
CA ASP A 124 30.47 -0.56 -18.17
C ASP A 124 29.75 -1.03 -19.44
N LEU A 125 29.47 -2.33 -19.50
CA LEU A 125 28.66 -2.92 -20.58
C LEU A 125 27.23 -2.36 -20.49
N ILE A 126 26.79 -1.73 -21.58
CA ILE A 126 25.42 -1.22 -21.75
C ILE A 126 24.64 -2.25 -22.56
N ASP A 127 23.75 -3.00 -21.92
CA ASP A 127 22.83 -3.91 -22.61
C ASP A 127 21.63 -3.13 -23.16
N ARG A 128 21.89 -2.31 -24.19
CA ARG A 128 20.89 -1.42 -24.80
C ARG A 128 20.10 -2.17 -25.88
N PRO A 129 18.76 -2.20 -25.82
CA PRO A 129 17.94 -2.71 -26.90
C PRO A 129 18.20 -1.96 -28.22
N PRO A 130 18.23 -2.65 -29.38
CA PRO A 130 18.43 -1.99 -30.67
C PRO A 130 17.34 -0.95 -30.96
N ASN A 131 17.70 0.16 -31.58
CA ASN A 131 16.80 1.26 -31.94
C ASN A 131 16.02 1.88 -30.75
N SER A 132 16.61 1.88 -29.55
CA SER A 132 16.05 2.55 -28.38
C SER A 132 16.64 3.94 -28.17
N SER A 133 15.97 4.84 -27.47
CA SER A 133 16.56 6.07 -26.89
C SER A 133 16.66 5.95 -25.36
N ILE A 134 17.46 6.80 -24.71
CA ILE A 134 17.55 6.83 -23.23
C ILE A 134 16.66 7.94 -22.71
N GLN A 135 15.79 7.61 -21.77
CA GLN A 135 14.97 8.56 -21.02
C GLN A 135 15.38 8.54 -19.56
N ILE A 136 15.63 9.72 -18.99
CA ILE A 136 15.88 9.90 -17.55
C ILE A 136 14.66 10.61 -16.96
N GLY A 137 14.01 9.99 -15.99
CA GLY A 137 12.86 10.54 -15.29
C GLY A 137 12.97 10.35 -13.78
N GLY A 138 11.97 10.82 -13.03
CA GLY A 138 11.94 10.65 -11.57
C GLY A 138 12.04 9.17 -11.16
N ASN A 139 11.41 8.28 -11.93
CA ASN A 139 11.34 6.85 -11.65
C ASN A 139 12.62 6.07 -12.03
N GLY A 140 13.60 6.73 -12.65
CA GLY A 140 14.86 6.10 -13.03
C GLY A 140 15.27 6.37 -14.47
N ILE A 141 16.16 5.51 -14.97
CA ILE A 141 16.67 5.54 -16.34
C ILE A 141 16.01 4.41 -17.13
N TYR A 142 15.47 4.73 -18.29
CA TYR A 142 14.73 3.81 -19.15
C TYR A 142 15.28 3.84 -20.58
N TYR A 143 15.21 2.70 -21.26
CA TYR A 143 15.28 2.62 -22.70
C TYR A 143 13.87 2.75 -23.28
N LEU A 144 13.65 3.75 -24.13
CA LEU A 144 12.42 3.91 -24.88
C LEU A 144 12.58 3.16 -26.21
N VAL A 145 11.79 2.10 -26.41
CA VAL A 145 11.82 1.30 -27.64
C VAL A 145 10.62 1.68 -28.50
N GLY A 146 10.83 1.85 -29.81
CA GLY A 146 9.73 2.20 -30.72
C GLY A 146 9.17 3.60 -30.46
N GLU A 147 10.02 4.55 -30.06
CA GLU A 147 9.66 5.95 -29.83
C GLU A 147 8.83 6.52 -30.99
N LYS A 148 7.71 7.19 -30.65
CA LYS A 148 6.75 7.77 -31.62
C LYS A 148 6.04 6.74 -32.50
N THR A 149 5.94 5.49 -32.06
CA THR A 149 5.13 4.45 -32.70
C THR A 149 4.02 3.97 -31.78
N SER A 150 3.05 3.22 -32.32
CA SER A 150 1.99 2.58 -31.52
C SER A 150 2.50 1.44 -30.62
N LYS A 151 3.78 1.08 -30.73
CA LYS A 151 4.45 0.07 -29.91
C LYS A 151 5.52 0.68 -29.00
N GLU A 152 5.39 1.96 -28.67
CA GLU A 152 6.30 2.63 -27.74
C GLU A 152 6.24 1.92 -26.38
N ASP A 153 7.42 1.52 -25.89
CA ASP A 153 7.55 0.82 -24.61
C ASP A 153 8.76 1.33 -23.83
N ARG A 154 8.69 1.23 -22.50
CA ARG A 154 9.75 1.66 -21.57
C ARG A 154 10.36 0.45 -20.88
N ILE A 155 11.61 0.17 -21.20
CA ILE A 155 12.38 -0.91 -20.59
C ILE A 155 13.34 -0.30 -19.57
N PRO A 156 13.32 -0.69 -18.28
CA PRO A 156 14.27 -0.18 -17.30
C PRO A 156 15.72 -0.39 -17.76
N ALA A 157 16.52 0.68 -17.74
CA ALA A 157 17.93 0.60 -18.10
C ALA A 157 18.71 -0.02 -16.93
N ARG A 158 18.80 -1.35 -16.92
CA ARG A 158 19.58 -2.12 -15.93
C ARG A 158 21.07 -1.90 -16.16
N THR A 159 21.59 -0.78 -15.69
CA THR A 159 23.04 -0.49 -15.76
C THR A 159 23.78 -1.16 -14.61
N ARG A 160 25.04 -1.56 -14.83
CA ARG A 160 25.96 -1.97 -13.75
C ARG A 160 26.50 -0.76 -12.96
N ALA A 161 26.11 0.46 -13.32
CA ALA A 161 26.49 1.67 -12.62
C ALA A 161 25.85 1.73 -11.23
N LYS A 162 26.52 2.41 -10.29
CA LYS A 162 26.00 2.64 -8.93
C LYS A 162 24.91 3.72 -8.97
N ILE A 163 23.69 3.32 -9.36
CA ILE A 163 22.49 4.15 -9.27
C ILE A 163 21.75 3.77 -7.99
N THR A 164 21.42 4.78 -7.18
CA THR A 164 20.55 4.60 -6.01
C THR A 164 19.24 5.32 -6.30
N THR A 165 18.14 4.59 -6.36
CA THR A 165 16.79 5.17 -6.42
C THR A 165 16.22 5.18 -5.01
N GLU A 166 15.93 6.37 -4.50
CA GLU A 166 15.25 6.56 -3.23
C GLU A 166 13.77 6.83 -3.50
N VAL A 167 12.90 6.08 -2.82
CA VAL A 167 11.45 6.20 -2.97
C VAL A 167 10.91 6.89 -1.73
N PHE A 168 10.22 8.00 -1.92
CA PHE A 168 9.57 8.75 -0.87
C PHE A 168 8.08 8.88 -1.15
N ILE A 169 7.30 9.03 -0.09
CA ILE A 169 5.88 9.36 -0.18
C ILE A 169 5.67 10.71 0.49
N LYS A 170 4.84 11.55 -0.11
CA LYS A 170 4.44 12.83 0.48
C LYS A 170 3.41 12.62 1.57
N ASP A 171 3.39 13.53 2.55
CA ASP A 171 2.35 13.59 3.58
C ASP A 171 2.22 12.28 4.38
N THR A 172 3.36 11.65 4.72
CA THR A 172 3.38 10.44 5.55
C THR A 172 2.78 10.73 6.93
N PRO A 173 1.92 9.84 7.45
CA PRO A 173 1.31 10.01 8.76
C PRO A 173 2.38 10.01 9.85
N SER A 174 2.15 10.80 10.89
CA SER A 174 3.08 10.93 12.02
C SER A 174 2.59 10.19 13.26
N VAL A 175 1.31 9.79 13.27
CA VAL A 175 0.64 9.14 14.39
C VAL A 175 -0.16 7.93 13.90
N HIS A 176 -0.20 6.88 14.72
CA HIS A 176 -1.13 5.75 14.56
C HIS A 176 -1.72 5.37 15.91
N LEU A 177 -3.05 5.36 16.02
CA LEU A 177 -3.81 5.07 17.26
C LEU A 177 -3.37 5.95 18.45
N GLY A 178 -3.05 7.21 18.19
CA GLY A 178 -2.55 8.16 19.20
C GLY A 178 -1.08 7.99 19.58
N ILE A 179 -0.36 7.04 18.96
CA ILE A 179 1.06 6.79 19.19
C ILE A 179 1.88 7.39 18.06
N SER A 180 2.93 8.14 18.40
CA SER A 180 3.86 8.69 17.41
C SER A 180 4.58 7.58 16.64
N ILE A 181 4.60 7.69 15.32
CA ILE A 181 5.38 6.83 14.43
C ILE A 181 6.82 7.38 14.37
N PRO A 182 7.85 6.60 14.72
CA PRO A 182 9.25 7.03 14.61
C PRO A 182 9.61 7.40 13.17
N ASP A 183 10.49 8.39 12.98
CA ASP A 183 10.92 8.80 11.64
C ASP A 183 11.57 7.65 10.84
N SER A 184 12.22 6.70 11.53
CA SER A 184 12.78 5.49 10.92
C SER A 184 11.73 4.60 10.25
N ASP A 185 10.45 4.74 10.61
CA ASP A 185 9.36 3.91 10.11
C ASP A 185 8.42 4.69 9.17
N ARG A 186 8.67 5.99 8.95
CA ARG A 186 7.88 6.88 8.07
C ARG A 186 8.26 6.71 6.59
N HIS A 187 8.53 5.48 6.19
CA HIS A 187 8.70 5.07 4.79
C HIS A 187 7.66 4.02 4.45
N ILE A 188 7.42 3.76 3.15
CA ILE A 188 6.25 2.97 2.74
C ILE A 188 6.21 1.57 3.34
N ILE A 189 7.36 0.89 3.43
CA ILE A 189 7.45 -0.44 4.05
C ILE A 189 7.11 -0.36 5.54
N GLY A 190 7.67 0.59 6.28
CA GLY A 190 7.42 0.74 7.72
C GLY A 190 5.95 1.08 8.02
N LEU A 191 5.34 1.96 7.22
CA LEU A 191 3.92 2.28 7.30
C LEU A 191 3.04 1.07 6.97
N SER A 192 3.40 0.29 5.94
CA SER A 192 2.68 -0.94 5.57
C SER A 192 2.78 -2.02 6.64
N VAL A 193 3.94 -2.19 7.29
CA VAL A 193 4.09 -3.10 8.44
C VAL A 193 3.14 -2.69 9.57
N ARG A 194 3.13 -1.40 9.93
CA ARG A 194 2.25 -0.90 11.01
C ARG A 194 0.77 -1.11 10.69
N TYR A 195 0.38 -0.83 9.44
CA TYR A 195 -1.00 -1.04 9.00
C TYR A 195 -1.37 -2.52 8.95
N TYR A 196 -0.45 -3.39 8.52
CA TYR A 196 -0.63 -4.84 8.55
C TYR A 196 -0.84 -5.36 9.97
N GLU A 197 0.01 -4.96 10.93
CA GLU A 197 -0.14 -5.39 12.34
C GLU A 197 -1.48 -4.93 12.93
N TYR A 198 -1.96 -3.74 12.55
CA TYR A 198 -3.30 -3.29 12.92
C TYR A 198 -4.42 -4.18 12.33
N LEU A 199 -4.35 -4.52 11.04
CA LEU A 199 -5.32 -5.42 10.42
C LEU A 199 -5.30 -6.82 11.05
N LYS A 200 -4.12 -7.30 11.40
CA LYS A 200 -3.92 -8.57 12.11
C LYS A 200 -4.57 -8.51 13.49
N SER A 201 -4.35 -7.44 14.25
CA SER A 201 -4.98 -7.26 15.56
C SER A 201 -6.50 -7.25 15.45
N LEU A 202 -7.08 -6.59 14.44
CA LEU A 202 -8.53 -6.61 14.21
C LEU A 202 -9.08 -8.04 14.03
N VAL A 203 -8.42 -8.87 13.22
CA VAL A 203 -8.86 -10.25 12.97
C VAL A 203 -8.66 -11.14 14.21
N GLU A 204 -7.57 -10.94 14.95
CA GLU A 204 -7.28 -11.68 16.19
C GLU A 204 -8.28 -11.32 17.30
N GLU A 205 -8.53 -10.03 17.52
CA GLU A 205 -9.51 -9.54 18.49
C GLU A 205 -10.90 -10.12 18.20
N TRP A 206 -11.35 -10.02 16.95
CA TRP A 206 -12.67 -10.55 16.56
C TRP A 206 -12.76 -12.06 16.70
N THR A 207 -11.71 -12.79 16.31
CA THR A 207 -11.64 -14.24 16.54
C THR A 207 -11.73 -14.58 18.03
N GLY A 208 -11.10 -13.77 18.89
CA GLY A 208 -11.15 -13.91 20.34
C GLY A 208 -12.55 -13.67 20.92
N ILE A 209 -13.29 -12.69 20.39
CA ILE A 209 -14.69 -12.43 20.78
C ILE A 209 -15.57 -13.61 20.41
N ILE A 210 -15.51 -14.09 19.17
CA ILE A 210 -16.32 -15.23 18.69
C ILE A 210 -16.07 -16.49 19.52
N ASN A 211 -14.82 -16.76 19.92
CA ASN A 211 -14.51 -17.97 20.68
C ASN A 211 -14.95 -17.91 22.15
N LYS A 212 -15.35 -16.72 22.65
CA LYS A 212 -15.84 -16.51 24.03
C LYS A 212 -17.37 -16.43 24.12
N SER A 213 -18.04 -16.17 23.00
CA SER A 213 -19.51 -16.18 22.86
C SER A 213 -20.03 -17.59 22.63
#